data_AF-A0A1A3TD38-F1
#
_entry.id   AF-A0A1A3TD38-F1
#
_cell.length_a   1.000
_cell.length_b   1.000
_cell.length_c   1.000
_cell.angle_alpha   90.00
_cell.angle_beta   90.00
_cell.angle_gamma   90.00
#
_symmetry.space_group_name_H-M   'P 1'
#
loop_
_entity.id
_entity.type
_entity.pdbx_description
1 polymer ?
#
loop_
_entity_poly.entity_id
_entity_poly.type
_entity_poly.pdbx_seq_one_letter_code
_entity_poly.pdbx_strand_id
1 'polypeptide(L)'
;MSEPESGRAVGKHALDLSGKRYGEVLLVTPGEAGPQATVYNSFPLNDCPQELWSALDAHAIATEHGAAAALLNGPRYWLMNAIEKTTQGPQITKSFGGIEMIQQATVLLSSMNPAPYIPNTVNRRTVFVFNAGQEVYELIDPQSQHWIMQTWSQVADATLSRADLPGLADRLDLPAGWTYQPRVLTDELRVDTTQHPAHVLQDNLTNSYSLVTD
;
A
#
# COMPACT_ATOMS: atom_id res chain seq x y z
N MET A 1 -16.43 20.63 37.34
CA MET A 1 -15.91 21.25 36.10
C MET A 1 -14.41 21.06 36.11
N SER A 2 -13.94 20.01 35.44
CA SER A 2 -12.64 19.85 34.78
C SER A 2 -12.69 18.49 34.07
N GLU A 3 -12.32 18.50 32.79
CA GLU A 3 -12.54 17.49 31.75
C GLU A 3 -11.88 16.12 32.04
N PRO A 4 -12.36 15.02 31.44
CA PRO A 4 -11.61 13.79 31.41
C PRO A 4 -10.53 13.85 30.31
N GLU A 5 -9.29 13.52 30.70
CA GLU A 5 -8.17 13.35 29.78
C GLU A 5 -8.49 12.34 28.68
N SER A 6 -8.29 12.74 27.44
CA SER A 6 -8.26 11.88 26.26
C SER A 6 -7.14 10.86 26.43
N GLY A 7 -7.51 9.62 26.74
CA GLY A 7 -6.62 8.47 26.73
C GLY A 7 -6.11 8.24 25.31
N ARG A 8 -4.92 8.76 25.02
CA ARG A 8 -4.19 8.47 23.78
C ARG A 8 -3.95 6.96 23.74
N ALA A 9 -4.52 6.28 22.75
CA ALA A 9 -4.26 4.86 22.51
C ALA A 9 -2.75 4.67 22.32
N VAL A 10 -2.09 4.13 23.34
CA VAL A 10 -0.68 3.74 23.27
C VAL A 10 -0.63 2.53 22.34
N GLY A 11 0.00 2.69 21.17
CA GLY A 11 0.12 1.63 20.18
C GLY A 11 0.74 0.37 20.78
N LYS A 12 0.11 -0.78 20.57
CA LYS A 12 0.59 -2.11 21.01
C LYS A 12 1.84 -2.59 20.25
N HIS A 13 2.26 -1.89 19.19
CA HIS A 13 3.34 -2.31 18.31
C HIS A 13 4.59 -1.45 18.52
N ALA A 14 5.77 -2.08 18.48
CA ALA A 14 7.06 -1.45 18.78
C ALA A 14 7.47 -0.30 17.82
N LEU A 15 6.82 -0.19 16.65
CA LEU A 15 7.00 0.91 15.71
C LEU A 15 5.66 1.25 15.05
N ASP A 16 5.22 2.51 15.17
CA ASP A 16 4.05 3.00 14.44
C ASP A 16 4.46 3.38 13.01
N LEU A 17 3.93 2.63 12.04
CA LEU A 17 4.18 2.81 10.61
C LEU A 17 3.39 3.99 10.02
N SER A 18 2.34 4.46 10.70
CA SER A 18 1.42 5.45 10.14
C SER A 18 2.19 6.73 9.75
N GLY A 19 2.09 7.11 8.48
CA GLY A 19 2.77 8.25 7.88
C GLY A 19 4.25 8.05 7.53
N LYS A 20 4.81 6.84 7.67
CA LYS A 20 6.16 6.54 7.18
C LYS A 20 6.15 6.46 5.64
N ARG A 21 7.09 7.17 5.04
CA ARG A 21 7.29 7.24 3.58
C ARG A 21 8.08 6.03 3.09
N TYR A 22 7.71 5.52 1.92
CA TYR A 22 8.41 4.43 1.25
C TYR A 22 8.21 4.49 -0.27
N GLY A 23 8.96 3.68 -1.01
CA GLY A 23 8.74 3.44 -2.44
C GLY A 23 8.94 1.98 -2.79
N GLU A 24 8.34 1.56 -3.89
CA GLU A 24 8.42 0.18 -4.38
C GLU A 24 8.83 0.12 -5.85
N VAL A 25 9.84 -0.70 -6.15
CA VAL A 25 10.18 -1.09 -7.52
C VAL A 25 9.63 -2.50 -7.76
N LEU A 26 8.79 -2.64 -8.77
CA LEU A 26 8.23 -3.92 -9.17
C LEU A 26 8.92 -4.38 -10.45
N LEU A 27 9.62 -5.51 -10.39
CA LEU A 27 10.22 -6.14 -11.57
C LEU A 27 9.25 -7.16 -12.13
N VAL A 28 8.72 -6.89 -13.33
CA VAL A 28 7.71 -7.70 -13.98
C VAL A 28 8.36 -8.77 -14.84
N THR A 29 7.93 -10.01 -14.68
CA THR A 29 8.34 -11.15 -15.48
C THR A 29 7.13 -11.88 -16.06
N PRO A 30 7.26 -12.50 -17.24
CA PRO A 30 6.23 -13.41 -17.75
C PRO A 30 6.06 -14.61 -16.80
N GLY A 31 4.82 -15.06 -16.61
CA GLY A 31 4.50 -16.27 -15.85
C GLY A 31 3.40 -17.08 -16.52
N GLU A 32 3.32 -18.38 -16.22
CA GLU A 32 2.35 -19.30 -16.85
C GLU A 32 0.90 -18.91 -16.56
N ALA A 33 0.62 -18.34 -15.39
CA ALA A 33 -0.70 -17.86 -14.98
C ALA A 33 -0.95 -16.37 -15.32
N GLY A 34 -0.05 -15.73 -16.08
CA GLY A 34 -0.05 -14.29 -16.35
C GLY A 34 1.21 -13.58 -15.83
N PRO A 35 1.35 -12.27 -16.10
CA PRO A 35 2.48 -11.48 -15.63
C PRO A 35 2.58 -11.47 -14.11
N GLN A 36 3.80 -11.65 -13.60
CA GLN A 36 4.13 -11.61 -12.18
C GLN A 36 5.10 -10.48 -11.90
N ALA A 37 5.02 -9.89 -10.72
CA ALA A 37 5.95 -8.86 -10.29
C ALA A 37 6.61 -9.21 -8.96
N THR A 38 7.94 -9.20 -8.93
CA THR A 38 8.69 -9.21 -7.67
C THR A 38 8.75 -7.79 -7.12
N VAL A 39 8.25 -7.59 -5.90
CA VAL A 39 8.15 -6.29 -5.25
C VAL A 39 9.35 -6.07 -4.34
N TYR A 40 10.10 -5.00 -4.60
CA TYR A 40 11.16 -4.50 -3.72
C TYR A 40 10.67 -3.23 -3.04
N ASN A 41 10.75 -3.16 -1.71
CA ASN A 41 10.26 -2.06 -0.89
C ASN A 41 11.41 -1.40 -0.12
N SER A 42 11.47 -0.07 -0.10
CA SER A 42 12.54 0.68 0.56
C SER A 42 12.48 0.64 2.10
N PHE A 43 11.31 0.35 2.67
CA PHE A 43 11.10 0.30 4.12
C PHE A 43 11.51 -1.05 4.71
N PRO A 44 12.15 -1.10 5.91
CA PRO A 44 12.53 0.02 6.77
C PRO A 44 13.94 0.58 6.50
N LEU A 45 14.59 0.21 5.39
CA LEU A 45 16.00 0.56 5.15
C LEU A 45 16.21 2.06 4.93
N ASN A 46 15.25 2.74 4.31
CA ASN A 46 15.24 4.19 4.10
C ASN A 46 13.81 4.70 3.85
N ASP A 47 13.67 6.02 3.81
CA ASP A 47 12.41 6.74 3.60
C ASP A 47 12.15 7.11 2.13
N CYS A 48 12.79 6.41 1.18
CA CYS A 48 12.68 6.58 -0.27
C CYS A 48 13.18 7.93 -0.82
N PRO A 49 14.43 8.38 -0.56
CA PRO A 49 14.88 9.76 -0.80
C PRO A 49 14.39 10.38 -2.12
N GLN A 50 13.72 11.54 -2.06
CA GLN A 50 13.00 12.12 -3.21
C GLN A 50 13.91 12.36 -4.42
N GLU A 51 15.14 12.85 -4.19
CA GLU A 51 16.10 13.11 -5.26
C GLU A 51 16.47 11.81 -6.00
N LEU A 52 16.81 10.75 -5.26
CA LEU A 52 17.14 9.45 -5.84
C LEU A 52 15.93 8.82 -6.54
N TRP A 53 14.74 8.91 -5.93
CA TRP A 53 13.52 8.33 -6.49
C TRP A 53 13.13 9.00 -7.81
N SER A 54 13.23 10.33 -7.88
CA SER A 54 12.90 11.10 -9.10
C SER A 54 13.89 10.85 -10.24
N ALA A 55 15.10 10.38 -9.92
CA ALA A 55 16.12 10.04 -10.91
C ALA A 55 16.02 8.61 -11.44
N LEU A 56 15.10 7.77 -10.92
CA LEU A 56 14.92 6.41 -11.41
C LEU A 56 14.33 6.40 -12.82
N ASP A 57 14.92 5.58 -13.68
CA ASP A 57 14.40 5.28 -15.02
C ASP A 57 13.90 3.83 -15.04
N ALA A 58 12.58 3.65 -15.15
CA ALA A 58 11.94 2.35 -15.16
C ALA A 58 12.40 1.46 -16.33
N HIS A 59 12.68 2.04 -17.50
CA HIS A 59 13.15 1.29 -18.67
C HIS A 59 14.60 0.81 -18.48
N ALA A 60 15.46 1.67 -17.93
CA ALA A 60 16.83 1.30 -17.58
C ALA A 60 16.85 0.19 -16.52
N ILE A 61 16.03 0.31 -15.46
CA ILE A 61 15.89 -0.72 -14.42
C ILE A 61 15.41 -2.05 -15.00
N ALA A 62 14.41 -2.03 -15.88
CA ALA A 62 13.91 -3.24 -16.52
C ALA A 62 15.02 -3.93 -17.34
N THR A 63 15.76 -3.15 -18.14
CA THR A 63 16.88 -3.63 -18.96
C THR A 63 17.99 -4.22 -18.10
N GLU A 64 18.40 -3.54 -17.03
CA GLU A 64 19.47 -3.97 -16.12
C GLU A 64 19.15 -5.33 -15.48
N HIS A 65 17.88 -5.57 -15.14
CA HIS A 65 17.45 -6.78 -14.45
C HIS A 65 16.87 -7.85 -15.38
N GLY A 66 16.88 -7.64 -16.70
CA GLY A 66 16.26 -8.56 -17.65
C GLY A 66 14.76 -8.79 -17.41
N ALA A 67 14.08 -7.80 -16.83
CA ALA A 67 12.65 -7.84 -16.58
C ALA A 67 11.88 -7.40 -17.84
N ALA A 68 10.65 -7.90 -18.01
CA ALA A 68 9.77 -7.46 -19.09
C ALA A 68 9.37 -5.99 -18.94
N ALA A 69 9.21 -5.53 -17.70
CA ALA A 69 9.02 -4.13 -17.35
C ALA A 69 9.47 -3.90 -15.90
N ALA A 70 9.72 -2.64 -15.54
CA ALA A 70 9.77 -2.21 -14.16
C ALA A 70 8.65 -1.18 -13.92
N LEU A 71 7.99 -1.26 -12.77
CA LEU A 71 7.00 -0.27 -12.34
C LEU A 71 7.51 0.45 -11.10
N LEU A 72 7.44 1.78 -11.13
CA LEU A 72 7.76 2.64 -9.99
C LEU A 72 6.48 2.95 -9.24
N ASN A 73 6.34 2.38 -8.04
CA ASN A 73 5.12 2.43 -7.26
C ASN A 73 5.29 3.33 -6.03
N GLY A 74 5.51 4.63 -6.27
CA GLY A 74 5.61 5.63 -5.22
C GLY A 74 6.16 6.99 -5.66
N PRO A 75 6.46 7.88 -4.69
CA PRO A 75 6.47 7.64 -3.24
C PRO A 75 5.08 7.39 -2.65
N ARG A 76 5.03 6.63 -1.56
CA ARG A 76 3.81 6.26 -0.83
C ARG A 76 4.01 6.42 0.67
N TYR A 77 2.92 6.43 1.41
CA TYR A 77 2.93 6.51 2.86
C TYR A 77 1.94 5.54 3.46
N TRP A 78 2.35 4.86 4.53
CA TRP A 78 1.51 3.90 5.24
C TRP A 78 0.39 4.57 6.03
N LEU A 79 -0.80 3.99 6.03
CA LEU A 79 -1.89 4.36 6.94
C LEU A 79 -2.02 3.40 8.11
N MET A 80 -1.69 2.12 7.93
CA MET A 80 -1.61 1.15 9.01
C MET A 80 -0.55 1.51 10.06
N ASN A 81 -0.79 1.05 11.28
CA ASN A 81 0.14 1.20 12.39
C ASN A 81 1.19 0.11 12.42
N ALA A 82 0.85 -1.11 12.00
CA ALA A 82 1.78 -2.23 11.99
C ALA A 82 1.52 -3.21 10.85
N ILE A 83 2.58 -3.91 10.47
CA ILE A 83 2.56 -5.04 9.56
C ILE A 83 3.11 -6.23 10.34
N GLU A 84 2.28 -7.23 10.58
CA GLU A 84 2.70 -8.50 11.16
C GLU A 84 2.96 -9.47 10.00
N LYS A 85 4.19 -9.99 9.92
CA LYS A 85 4.61 -10.91 8.86
C LYS A 85 5.60 -11.90 9.42
N THR A 86 5.42 -13.17 9.07
CA THR A 86 6.44 -14.20 9.33
C THR A 86 7.47 -14.15 8.20
N THR A 87 8.69 -13.72 8.51
CA THR A 87 9.80 -13.76 7.55
C THR A 87 10.06 -15.21 7.13
N GLN A 88 10.02 -15.48 5.83
CA GLN A 88 10.39 -16.78 5.27
C GLN A 88 11.71 -16.64 4.52
N GLY A 89 12.74 -17.33 5.00
CA GLY A 89 14.06 -17.33 4.36
C GLY A 89 14.92 -16.09 4.64
N PRO A 90 16.10 -16.01 4.00
CA PRO A 90 17.00 -14.87 4.17
C PRO A 90 16.41 -13.61 3.55
N GLN A 91 16.67 -12.45 4.15
CA GLN A 91 16.31 -11.16 3.59
C GLN A 91 17.14 -10.89 2.33
N ILE A 92 16.46 -10.72 1.19
CA ILE A 92 17.10 -10.35 -0.07
C ILE A 92 17.01 -8.83 -0.21
N THR A 93 18.16 -8.18 -0.34
CA THR A 93 18.25 -6.75 -0.63
C THR A 93 18.74 -6.50 -2.05
N LYS A 94 18.31 -5.38 -2.64
CA LYS A 94 18.75 -4.89 -3.95
C LYS A 94 18.73 -3.37 -3.95
N SER A 95 19.67 -2.75 -4.65
CA SER A 95 19.73 -1.30 -4.87
C SER A 95 19.09 -0.93 -6.20
N PHE A 96 18.31 0.15 -6.22
CA PHE A 96 17.81 0.77 -7.45
C PHE A 96 18.16 2.25 -7.42
N GLY A 97 19.05 2.71 -8.31
CA GLY A 97 19.49 4.11 -8.33
C GLY A 97 20.05 4.61 -6.98
N GLY A 98 20.69 3.73 -6.20
CA GLY A 98 21.22 4.03 -4.87
C GLY A 98 20.21 3.91 -3.72
N ILE A 99 18.98 3.49 -4.00
CA ILE A 99 17.96 3.22 -2.97
C ILE A 99 18.00 1.74 -2.63
N GLU A 100 18.45 1.41 -1.42
CA GLU A 100 18.41 0.06 -0.90
C GLU A 100 16.96 -0.38 -0.63
N MET A 101 16.59 -1.58 -1.10
CA MET A 101 15.25 -2.13 -0.95
C MET A 101 15.28 -3.60 -0.58
N ILE A 102 14.24 -4.07 0.11
CA ILE A 102 14.03 -5.46 0.50
C ILE A 102 13.00 -6.10 -0.43
N GLN A 103 13.28 -7.31 -0.91
CA GLN A 103 12.27 -8.11 -1.61
C GLN A 103 11.17 -8.54 -0.64
N GLN A 104 9.94 -8.05 -0.85
CA GLN A 104 8.82 -8.28 0.06
C GLN A 104 7.86 -9.37 -0.40
N ALA A 105 7.52 -9.41 -1.69
CA ALA A 105 6.46 -10.27 -2.19
C ALA A 105 6.57 -10.54 -3.69
N THR A 106 5.77 -11.50 -4.15
CA THR A 106 5.43 -11.66 -5.57
C THR A 106 3.93 -11.38 -5.73
N VAL A 107 3.58 -10.53 -6.69
CA VAL A 107 2.20 -10.18 -7.04
C VAL A 107 1.85 -10.83 -8.38
N LEU A 108 0.68 -11.46 -8.46
CA LEU A 108 0.06 -11.84 -9.73
C LEU A 108 -0.69 -10.62 -10.25
N LEU A 109 -0.21 -10.05 -11.36
CA LEU A 109 -0.83 -8.88 -11.95
C LEU A 109 -2.02 -9.32 -12.80
N SER A 110 -3.19 -8.70 -12.58
CA SER A 110 -4.34 -8.89 -13.47
C SER A 110 -4.08 -8.35 -14.89
N SER A 111 -3.21 -7.33 -14.99
CA SER A 111 -2.70 -6.77 -16.24
C SER A 111 -1.43 -5.95 -16.01
N MET A 112 -0.70 -5.64 -17.09
CA MET A 112 0.51 -4.78 -17.04
C MET A 112 0.18 -3.31 -16.68
N ASN A 113 -1.06 -2.90 -16.84
CA ASN A 113 -1.56 -1.56 -16.54
C ASN A 113 -2.96 -1.67 -15.90
N PRO A 114 -3.06 -2.04 -14.62
CA PRO A 114 -4.35 -2.28 -13.99
C PRO A 114 -5.17 -1.00 -13.96
N ALA A 115 -6.38 -1.07 -14.50
CA ALA A 115 -7.33 0.04 -14.39
C ALA A 115 -7.68 0.28 -12.92
N PRO A 116 -7.94 1.55 -12.53
CA PRO A 116 -8.44 1.86 -11.19
C PRO A 116 -9.66 1.02 -10.82
N TYR A 117 -9.80 0.73 -9.53
CA TYR A 117 -10.90 -0.02 -8.91
C TYR A 117 -11.03 -1.48 -9.39
N ILE A 118 -10.01 -2.02 -10.06
CA ILE A 118 -9.93 -3.44 -10.39
C ILE A 118 -9.05 -4.18 -9.36
N PRO A 119 -9.61 -5.15 -8.61
CA PRO A 119 -8.83 -5.93 -7.64
C PRO A 119 -7.75 -6.80 -8.30
N ASN A 120 -6.59 -6.82 -7.66
CA ASN A 120 -5.49 -7.74 -7.91
C ASN A 120 -5.33 -8.69 -6.73
N THR A 121 -4.76 -9.86 -7.00
CA THR A 121 -4.50 -10.88 -5.97
C THR A 121 -3.02 -10.87 -5.59
N VAL A 122 -2.75 -10.65 -4.30
CA VAL A 122 -1.40 -10.51 -3.75
C VAL A 122 -1.14 -11.60 -2.72
N ASN A 123 -0.08 -12.40 -2.91
CA ASN A 123 0.34 -13.40 -1.94
C ASN A 123 1.44 -12.82 -1.02
N ARG A 124 1.03 -12.12 0.05
CA ARG A 124 1.94 -11.47 1.00
C ARG A 124 1.99 -12.11 2.39
N ARG A 125 0.98 -12.90 2.77
CA ARG A 125 0.85 -13.58 4.08
C ARG A 125 1.13 -12.64 5.25
N THR A 126 0.41 -11.53 5.32
CA THR A 126 0.59 -10.50 6.35
C THR A 126 -0.73 -10.17 7.04
N VAL A 127 -0.62 -9.65 8.27
CA VAL A 127 -1.71 -8.92 8.93
C VAL A 127 -1.37 -7.45 8.89
N PHE A 128 -2.30 -6.61 8.41
CA PHE A 128 -2.22 -5.17 8.59
C PHE A 128 -3.06 -4.76 9.78
N VAL A 129 -2.49 -3.95 10.67
CA VAL A 129 -3.14 -3.53 11.90
C VAL A 129 -3.34 -2.02 11.90
N PHE A 130 -4.58 -1.60 12.15
CA PHE A 130 -4.99 -0.22 12.37
C PHE A 130 -5.53 -0.11 13.80
N ASN A 131 -4.99 0.80 14.60
CA ASN A 131 -5.33 0.94 16.00
C ASN A 131 -6.71 1.59 16.18
N ALA A 132 -7.38 1.26 17.28
CA ALA A 132 -8.56 2.00 17.74
C ALA A 132 -8.24 3.50 17.88
N GLY A 133 -9.22 4.36 17.57
CA GLY A 133 -9.11 5.80 17.59
C GLY A 133 -8.43 6.41 16.36
N GLN A 134 -7.90 5.61 15.42
CA GLN A 134 -7.39 6.12 14.15
C GLN A 134 -8.54 6.45 13.19
N GLU A 135 -8.40 7.57 12.49
CA GLU A 135 -9.18 7.83 11.28
C GLU A 135 -8.60 7.00 10.13
N VAL A 136 -9.46 6.18 9.53
CA VAL A 136 -9.19 5.38 8.35
C VAL A 136 -10.07 5.84 7.20
N TYR A 137 -9.71 5.42 5.99
CA TYR A 137 -10.39 5.82 4.77
C TYR A 137 -10.78 4.58 3.98
N GLU A 138 -12.04 4.49 3.60
CA GLU A 138 -12.61 3.27 3.05
C GLU A 138 -13.33 3.54 1.73
N LEU A 139 -13.21 2.60 0.80
CA LEU A 139 -14.15 2.44 -0.30
C LEU A 139 -15.17 1.36 0.08
N ILE A 140 -16.44 1.60 -0.22
CA ILE A 140 -17.50 0.59 -0.14
C ILE A 140 -17.96 0.30 -1.55
N ASP A 141 -17.90 -0.96 -1.96
CA ASP A 141 -18.32 -1.39 -3.29
C ASP A 141 -19.84 -1.67 -3.36
N PRO A 142 -20.40 -1.93 -4.55
CA PRO A 142 -21.84 -2.18 -4.71
C PRO A 142 -22.33 -3.49 -4.06
N GLN A 143 -21.42 -4.34 -3.57
CA GLN A 143 -21.72 -5.55 -2.79
C GLN A 143 -21.60 -5.29 -1.28
N SER A 144 -21.43 -4.02 -0.88
CA SER A 144 -21.20 -3.59 0.50
C SER A 144 -19.90 -4.14 1.10
N GLN A 145 -18.92 -4.54 0.28
CA GLN A 145 -17.61 -4.93 0.82
C GLN A 145 -16.79 -3.68 1.12
N HIS A 146 -16.04 -3.74 2.22
CA HIS A 146 -15.19 -2.64 2.67
C HIS A 146 -13.75 -2.83 2.21
N TRP A 147 -13.20 -1.78 1.60
CA TRP A 147 -11.83 -1.72 1.15
C TRP A 147 -11.12 -0.63 1.94
N ILE A 148 -10.21 -1.01 2.84
CA ILE A 148 -9.48 -0.08 3.70
C ILE A 148 -8.25 0.47 2.98
N MET A 149 -8.05 1.79 2.98
CA MET A 149 -6.87 2.41 2.39
C MET A 149 -5.63 1.99 3.19
N GLN A 150 -4.73 1.26 2.53
CA GLN A 150 -3.45 0.87 3.13
C GLN A 150 -2.42 2.00 3.00
N THR A 151 -2.41 2.68 1.85
CA THR A 151 -1.41 3.70 1.54
C THR A 151 -1.99 4.80 0.67
N TRP A 152 -1.64 6.06 0.97
CA TRP A 152 -1.81 7.13 0.00
C TRP A 152 -0.56 7.29 -0.85
N SER A 153 -0.73 7.80 -2.06
CA SER A 153 0.29 7.83 -3.11
C SER A 153 0.54 9.24 -3.62
N GLN A 154 1.79 9.52 -3.98
CA GLN A 154 2.19 10.76 -4.65
C GLN A 154 2.54 10.55 -6.12
N VAL A 155 2.14 9.40 -6.71
CA VAL A 155 2.39 9.09 -8.13
C VAL A 155 1.54 9.95 -9.05
N ALA A 156 0.22 10.01 -8.81
CA ALA A 156 -0.71 10.79 -9.64
C ALA A 156 -0.76 12.28 -9.25
N ASP A 157 -0.57 12.57 -7.96
CA ASP A 157 -0.53 13.92 -7.41
C ASP A 157 0.59 14.02 -6.37
N ALA A 158 1.69 14.67 -6.76
CA ALA A 158 2.85 14.86 -5.90
C ALA A 158 2.58 15.70 -4.64
N THR A 159 1.44 16.40 -4.59
CA THR A 159 1.05 17.26 -3.46
C THR A 159 0.05 16.59 -2.51
N LEU A 160 -0.50 15.41 -2.86
CA LEU A 160 -1.45 14.70 -2.03
C LEU A 160 -0.85 14.42 -0.64
N SER A 161 -1.57 14.83 0.39
CA SER A 161 -1.16 14.72 1.79
C SER A 161 -2.22 14.01 2.62
N ARG A 162 -1.85 13.59 3.84
CA ARG A 162 -2.78 12.97 4.78
C ARG A 162 -3.98 13.88 5.11
N ALA A 163 -3.79 15.20 5.11
CA ALA A 163 -4.85 16.16 5.45
C ALA A 163 -5.97 16.22 4.40
N ASP A 164 -5.69 15.78 3.17
CA ASP A 164 -6.66 15.78 2.07
C ASP A 164 -7.58 14.55 2.09
N LEU A 165 -7.16 13.47 2.76
CA LEU A 165 -7.85 12.19 2.74
C LEU A 165 -9.29 12.24 3.25
N PRO A 166 -9.67 13.01 4.29
CA PRO A 166 -11.07 13.12 4.70
C PRO A 166 -12.02 13.62 3.60
N GLY A 167 -11.53 14.48 2.69
CA GLY A 167 -12.30 15.07 1.59
C GLY A 167 -12.09 14.41 0.24
N LEU A 168 -11.45 13.23 0.19
CA LEU A 168 -10.99 12.64 -1.07
C LEU A 168 -12.14 12.27 -2.02
N ALA A 169 -13.35 12.04 -1.52
CA ALA A 169 -14.53 11.70 -2.33
C ALA A 169 -14.73 12.65 -3.52
N ASP A 170 -14.49 13.96 -3.33
CA ASP A 170 -14.68 14.99 -4.36
C ASP A 170 -13.61 14.93 -5.48
N ARG A 171 -12.56 14.12 -5.29
CA ARG A 171 -11.43 13.96 -6.21
C ARG A 171 -11.37 12.58 -6.87
N LEU A 172 -12.17 11.62 -6.41
CA LEU A 172 -12.14 10.25 -6.89
C LEU A 172 -13.14 10.05 -8.03
N ASP A 173 -12.70 9.37 -9.09
CA ASP A 173 -13.55 8.94 -10.19
C ASP A 173 -14.24 7.61 -9.83
N LEU A 174 -15.12 7.64 -8.82
CA LEU A 174 -15.74 6.44 -8.27
C LEU A 174 -16.63 5.74 -9.31
N PRO A 175 -16.50 4.41 -9.50
CA PRO A 175 -17.43 3.66 -10.34
C PRO A 175 -18.86 3.70 -9.77
N ALA A 176 -19.85 3.45 -10.62
CA ALA A 176 -21.25 3.46 -10.19
C ALA A 176 -21.50 2.50 -9.01
N GLY A 177 -22.16 3.01 -7.96
CA GLY A 177 -22.48 2.26 -6.74
C GLY A 177 -21.35 2.18 -5.71
N TRP A 178 -20.16 2.70 -6.01
CA TRP A 178 -19.09 2.83 -5.02
C TRP A 178 -19.26 4.10 -4.19
N THR A 179 -18.84 4.06 -2.93
CA THR A 179 -18.74 5.24 -2.08
C THR A 179 -17.38 5.31 -1.41
N TYR A 180 -16.97 6.52 -1.03
CA TYR A 180 -15.78 6.77 -0.22
C TYR A 180 -16.21 7.40 1.10
N GLN A 181 -15.62 6.95 2.21
CA GLN A 181 -15.84 7.59 3.50
C GLN A 181 -14.60 7.54 4.41
N PRO A 182 -14.31 8.62 5.16
CA PRO A 182 -13.49 8.53 6.36
C PRO A 182 -14.29 7.93 7.51
N ARG A 183 -13.62 7.20 8.41
CA ARG A 183 -14.22 6.65 9.63
C ARG A 183 -13.19 6.61 10.75
N VAL A 184 -13.59 6.97 11.97
CA VAL A 184 -12.76 6.73 13.16
C VAL A 184 -13.05 5.33 13.69
N LEU A 185 -12.01 4.51 13.84
CA LEU A 185 -12.12 3.17 14.38
C LEU A 185 -12.47 3.20 15.88
N THR A 186 -13.49 2.45 16.29
CA THR A 186 -13.79 2.23 17.72
C THR A 186 -12.89 1.16 18.33
N ASP A 187 -12.50 0.18 17.53
CA ASP A 187 -11.74 -1.00 17.90
C ASP A 187 -10.57 -1.20 16.91
N GLU A 188 -9.58 -1.99 17.30
CA GLU A 188 -8.47 -2.36 16.41
C GLU A 188 -9.00 -3.12 15.18
N LEU A 189 -8.69 -2.62 13.98
CA LEU A 189 -9.01 -3.30 12.73
C LEU A 189 -7.78 -4.09 12.28
N ARG A 190 -7.98 -5.39 12.01
CA ARG A 190 -6.95 -6.30 11.53
C ARG A 190 -7.38 -6.84 10.17
N VAL A 191 -6.57 -6.61 9.14
CA VAL A 191 -6.74 -7.24 7.82
C VAL A 191 -5.77 -8.41 7.73
N ASP A 192 -6.26 -9.61 8.07
CA ASP A 192 -5.47 -10.85 8.08
C ASP A 192 -5.53 -11.53 6.70
N THR A 193 -4.36 -11.72 6.08
CA THR A 193 -4.22 -12.41 4.80
C THR A 193 -3.20 -13.54 4.89
N THR A 194 -3.04 -14.13 6.08
CA THR A 194 -2.05 -15.18 6.33
C THR A 194 -2.46 -16.53 5.74
N GLN A 195 -3.77 -16.81 5.68
CA GLN A 195 -4.32 -18.09 5.19
C GLN A 195 -4.89 -18.02 3.76
N HIS A 196 -5.13 -16.83 3.22
CA HIS A 196 -5.65 -16.62 1.88
C HIS A 196 -4.96 -15.43 1.22
N PRO A 197 -4.94 -15.36 -0.14
CA PRO A 197 -4.44 -14.18 -0.83
C PRO A 197 -5.15 -12.89 -0.40
N ALA A 198 -4.42 -11.78 -0.44
CA ALA A 198 -4.99 -10.45 -0.26
C ALA A 198 -5.62 -9.97 -1.57
N HIS A 199 -6.75 -9.27 -1.49
CA HIS A 199 -7.30 -8.52 -2.61
C HIS A 199 -6.93 -7.04 -2.44
N VAL A 200 -6.30 -6.47 -3.47
CA VAL A 200 -5.78 -5.11 -3.46
C VAL A 200 -6.19 -4.39 -4.73
N LEU A 201 -6.75 -3.19 -4.59
CA LEU A 201 -7.04 -2.30 -5.71
C LEU A 201 -6.37 -0.94 -5.51
N GLN A 202 -6.34 -0.15 -6.57
CA GLN A 202 -5.95 1.25 -6.52
C GLN A 202 -7.07 2.15 -7.03
N ASP A 203 -7.20 3.36 -6.49
CA ASP A 203 -8.08 4.38 -7.04
C ASP A 203 -7.41 5.14 -8.22
N ASN A 204 -8.11 6.13 -8.80
CA ASN A 204 -7.59 6.96 -9.90
C ASN A 204 -6.42 7.87 -9.47
N LEU A 205 -6.19 8.07 -8.17
CA LEU A 205 -5.03 8.77 -7.61
C LEU A 205 -3.91 7.81 -7.19
N THR A 206 -4.04 6.52 -7.51
CA THR A 206 -3.14 5.42 -7.19
C THR A 206 -3.00 5.10 -5.70
N ASN A 207 -3.89 5.60 -4.82
CA ASN A 207 -3.94 5.16 -3.43
C ASN A 207 -4.32 3.69 -3.40
N SER A 208 -3.67 2.90 -2.55
CA SER A 208 -3.89 1.45 -2.51
C SER A 208 -4.85 1.10 -1.38
N TYR A 209 -5.75 0.16 -1.64
CA TYR A 209 -6.73 -0.35 -0.68
C TYR A 209 -6.60 -1.87 -0.53
N SER A 210 -6.95 -2.41 0.63
CA SER A 210 -7.07 -3.85 0.86
C SER A 210 -8.51 -4.19 1.18
N LEU A 211 -9.03 -5.27 0.62
CA LEU A 211 -10.31 -5.81 1.04
C LEU A 211 -10.24 -6.20 2.52
N VAL A 212 -11.20 -5.73 3.32
CA VAL A 212 -11.39 -6.19 4.68
C VAL A 212 -12.12 -7.54 4.62
N THR A 213 -11.52 -8.55 5.22
CA THR A 213 -12.10 -9.89 5.36
C THR A 213 -12.46 -10.11 6.82
N ASP A 214 -13.67 -10.63 7.07
CA ASP A 214 -14.14 -11.02 8.41
C ASP A 214 -13.37 -12.24 8.98
#